data_AF-A0A3M1AVG5-F1
#
_entry.id   AF-A0A3M1AVG5-F1
#
_cell.length_a   1.000
_cell.length_b   1.000
_cell.length_c   1.000
_cell.angle_alpha   90.00
_cell.angle_beta   90.00
_cell.angle_gamma   90.00
#
_symmetry.space_group_name_H-M   'P 1'
#
loop_
_entity.id
_entity.type
_entity.pdbx_description
1 polymer ?
#
loop_
_entity_poly.entity_id
_entity_poly.type
_entity_poly.pdbx_seq_one_letter_code
_entity_poly.pdbx_strand_id
1 'polypeptide(L)'
;MRPGSLLLPVLGLFLLTAPSLRAQSNTECLECHGDTTLTTETPTGQQRSLFIDKKIFAGSVHGDMDCIDCHADIQELPHEEKLQKVQCGTCHEDEQAALDVGVHGKALREHSPDAPTCAQCHGTHDILPADSSGSRVSKAHQAETCGSCHANPEIVARNNIPIKNPVALYEKSIHGRLVAGGNMQAAICSDCHGAHDIRPATDPKAPIFKLNVPLTCSKCHEKEYKDYSISVHATSLAAGAADAPVCTNCHGEHDILRPENPQAPTSGIHVATEVCSPCHASQRLAQKYGFSTQRVKAYRDSYHGLALRGGKVAVANCGSCHGVHDILPSSDPRSSINPANLTRTCGKCHPNATANFSKGKVHLVEGEKETEIVKYIRSIYIGLIIVVIGFMFFHNLIDFIAKVKQTRIERYHASK
;
A
#
# COMPACT_ATOMS: atom_id res chain seq x y z
N MET A 1 56.11 -95.03 11.35
CA MET A 1 54.87 -94.41 10.83
C MET A 1 54.81 -92.97 11.33
N ARG A 2 54.41 -92.06 10.46
CA ARG A 2 54.79 -90.63 10.38
C ARG A 2 54.28 -89.74 11.54
N PRO A 3 54.99 -88.64 11.86
CA PRO A 3 54.54 -87.59 12.78
C PRO A 3 53.55 -86.63 12.09
N GLY A 4 52.55 -86.13 12.81
CA GLY A 4 51.54 -85.18 12.32
C GLY A 4 51.60 -83.87 13.10
N SER A 5 51.83 -82.78 12.37
CA SER A 5 52.23 -81.44 12.78
C SER A 5 51.18 -80.64 13.57
N LEU A 6 51.66 -79.80 14.51
CA LEU A 6 50.91 -78.68 15.08
C LEU A 6 50.57 -77.65 13.98
N LEU A 7 49.32 -77.17 13.95
CA LEU A 7 48.90 -75.99 13.21
C LEU A 7 48.36 -74.96 14.21
N LEU A 8 49.10 -73.86 14.39
CA LEU A 8 48.62 -72.63 15.03
C LEU A 8 47.64 -71.92 14.07
N PRO A 9 46.53 -71.33 14.56
CA PRO A 9 45.73 -70.42 13.76
C PRO A 9 46.41 -69.05 13.71
N VAL A 10 46.78 -68.60 12.50
CA VAL A 10 47.20 -67.22 12.23
C VAL A 10 45.94 -66.36 12.23
N LEU A 11 45.74 -65.60 13.30
CA LEU A 11 44.71 -64.57 13.40
C LEU A 11 45.16 -63.36 12.56
N GLY A 12 44.70 -63.29 11.31
CA GLY A 12 44.93 -62.16 10.43
C GLY A 12 44.16 -60.93 10.91
N LEU A 13 44.87 -59.99 11.55
CA LEU A 13 44.34 -58.67 11.90
C LEU A 13 44.24 -57.82 10.62
N PHE A 14 43.07 -57.84 9.99
CA PHE A 14 42.71 -56.90 8.94
C PHE A 14 42.51 -55.51 9.56
N LEU A 15 43.56 -54.69 9.52
CA LEU A 15 43.46 -53.25 9.77
C LEU A 15 42.68 -52.61 8.62
N LEU A 16 41.37 -52.48 8.81
CA LEU A 16 40.53 -51.56 8.05
C LEU A 16 40.99 -50.14 8.37
N THR A 17 41.84 -49.57 7.52
CA THR A 17 42.11 -48.13 7.50
C THR A 17 40.85 -47.43 7.01
N ALA A 18 39.99 -47.03 7.95
CA ALA A 18 38.91 -46.10 7.64
C ALA A 18 39.55 -44.81 7.08
N PRO A 19 39.07 -44.27 5.94
CA PRO A 19 39.51 -42.96 5.49
C PRO A 19 39.17 -41.97 6.60
N SER A 20 40.19 -41.31 7.15
CA SER A 20 40.00 -40.20 8.07
C SER A 20 39.23 -39.12 7.31
N LEU A 21 37.94 -38.98 7.59
CA LEU A 21 37.23 -37.72 7.40
C LEU A 21 38.03 -36.68 8.17
N ARG A 22 38.81 -35.87 7.45
CA ARG A 22 39.43 -34.70 8.05
C ARG A 22 38.30 -33.79 8.49
N ALA A 23 38.19 -33.56 9.80
CA ALA A 23 37.44 -32.43 10.31
C ALA A 23 38.16 -31.18 9.80
N GLN A 24 37.65 -30.60 8.70
CA GLN A 24 38.22 -29.38 8.15
C GLN A 24 37.83 -28.23 9.06
N SER A 25 38.82 -27.49 9.55
CA SER A 25 38.54 -26.35 10.44
C SER A 25 38.33 -25.07 9.63
N ASN A 26 37.60 -24.10 10.18
CA ASN A 26 37.49 -22.75 9.61
C ASN A 26 38.84 -22.10 9.29
N THR A 27 39.88 -22.45 10.04
CA THR A 27 41.23 -21.92 9.81
C THR A 27 41.78 -22.35 8.45
N GLU A 28 41.58 -23.60 8.05
CA GLU A 28 42.05 -24.13 6.76
C GLU A 28 41.33 -23.45 5.58
N CYS A 29 40.04 -23.15 5.73
CA CYS A 29 39.27 -22.41 4.73
C CYS A 29 39.80 -20.97 4.59
N LEU A 30 40.05 -20.32 5.73
CA LEU A 30 40.50 -18.92 5.80
C LEU A 30 41.96 -18.71 5.41
N GLU A 31 42.78 -19.75 5.28
CA GLU A 31 44.12 -19.64 4.70
C GLU A 31 44.07 -19.12 3.25
N CYS A 32 43.07 -19.55 2.49
CA CYS A 32 42.81 -19.06 1.13
C CYS A 32 41.72 -17.98 1.11
N HIS A 33 40.57 -18.22 1.74
CA HIS A 33 39.44 -17.30 1.70
C HIS A 33 39.61 -16.05 2.58
N GLY A 34 40.62 -16.01 3.44
CA GLY A 34 41.02 -14.80 4.17
C GLY A 34 41.88 -13.84 3.34
N ASP A 35 42.25 -14.19 2.10
CA ASP A 35 43.00 -13.31 1.22
C ASP A 35 42.08 -12.33 0.46
N THR A 36 42.26 -11.04 0.70
CA THR A 36 41.50 -9.96 0.03
C THR A 36 41.67 -9.91 -1.48
N THR A 37 42.72 -10.53 -2.01
CA THR A 37 43.03 -10.56 -3.45
C THR A 37 42.43 -11.78 -4.15
N LEU A 38 41.86 -12.73 -3.42
CA LEU A 38 41.27 -13.92 -4.00
C LEU A 38 40.00 -13.58 -4.79
N THR A 39 40.01 -13.88 -6.08
CA THR A 39 38.89 -13.66 -6.99
C THR A 39 38.63 -14.88 -7.87
N THR A 40 37.41 -14.97 -8.39
CA THR A 40 37.02 -15.93 -9.43
C THR A 40 36.32 -15.19 -10.57
N GLU A 41 36.33 -15.77 -11.77
CA GLU A 41 35.65 -15.22 -12.93
C GLU A 41 34.22 -15.76 -13.01
N THR A 42 33.25 -14.85 -13.10
CA THR A 42 31.85 -15.22 -13.33
C THR A 42 31.63 -15.72 -14.76
N PRO A 43 30.54 -16.46 -15.05
CA PRO A 43 30.23 -16.89 -16.42
C PRO A 43 30.11 -15.76 -17.46
N THR A 44 29.94 -14.51 -17.00
CA THR A 44 29.87 -13.31 -17.84
C THR A 44 31.23 -12.59 -17.98
N GLY A 45 32.32 -13.18 -17.50
CA GLY A 45 33.68 -12.64 -17.58
C GLY A 45 34.03 -11.59 -16.53
N GLN A 46 33.16 -11.35 -15.54
CA GLN A 46 33.40 -10.37 -14.48
C GLN A 46 34.12 -11.02 -13.30
N GLN A 47 35.18 -10.37 -12.79
CA GLN A 47 35.86 -10.80 -11.57
C GLN A 47 34.97 -10.59 -10.34
N ARG A 48 34.87 -11.62 -9.49
CA ARG A 48 34.14 -11.63 -8.22
C ARG A 48 35.08 -12.04 -7.09
N SER A 49 35.12 -11.26 -6.02
CA SER A 49 35.91 -11.60 -4.84
C SER A 49 35.34 -12.82 -4.10
N LEU A 50 36.24 -13.69 -3.63
CA LEU A 50 35.96 -14.83 -2.75
C LEU A 50 36.46 -14.60 -1.31
N PHE A 51 36.88 -13.38 -1.00
CA PHE A 51 37.36 -12.99 0.32
C PHE A 51 36.24 -13.02 1.37
N ILE A 52 36.55 -13.60 2.52
CA ILE A 52 35.72 -13.66 3.71
C ILE A 52 36.45 -12.97 4.86
N ASP A 53 35.84 -11.91 5.40
CA ASP A 53 36.34 -11.27 6.62
C ASP A 53 35.96 -12.11 7.84
N LYS A 54 36.97 -12.69 8.49
CA LYS A 54 36.81 -13.52 9.69
C LYS A 54 36.03 -12.82 10.81
N LYS A 55 36.22 -11.51 11.00
CA LYS A 55 35.54 -10.76 12.07
C LYS A 55 34.07 -10.54 11.73
N ILE A 56 33.75 -10.29 10.45
CA ILE A 56 32.36 -10.14 10.00
C ILE A 56 31.63 -11.49 10.14
N PHE A 57 32.25 -12.59 9.68
CA PHE A 57 31.67 -13.93 9.81
C PHE A 57 31.43 -14.30 11.27
N ALA A 58 32.43 -14.12 12.13
CA ALA A 58 32.29 -14.37 13.57
C ALA A 58 31.23 -13.50 14.26
N GLY A 59 30.87 -12.35 13.68
CA GLY A 59 29.78 -11.48 14.15
C GLY A 59 28.40 -11.82 13.58
N SER A 60 28.31 -12.78 12.66
CA SER A 60 27.04 -13.25 12.08
C SER A 60 26.32 -14.22 13.01
N VAL A 61 25.04 -14.51 12.71
CA VAL A 61 24.25 -15.52 13.44
C VAL A 61 24.79 -16.94 13.32
N HIS A 62 25.64 -17.20 12.32
CA HIS A 62 26.30 -18.49 12.10
C HIS A 62 27.80 -18.44 12.43
N GLY A 63 28.28 -17.41 13.14
CA GLY A 63 29.71 -17.19 13.38
C GLY A 63 30.43 -18.30 14.16
N ASP A 64 29.67 -19.12 14.88
CA ASP A 64 30.17 -20.29 15.63
C ASP A 64 30.15 -21.60 14.81
N MET A 65 29.62 -21.58 13.58
CA MET A 65 29.56 -22.76 12.70
C MET A 65 30.86 -22.95 11.91
N ASP A 66 31.12 -24.19 11.50
CA ASP A 66 32.19 -24.48 10.57
C ASP A 66 31.75 -24.20 9.12
N CYS A 67 32.68 -23.80 8.24
CA CYS A 67 32.38 -23.45 6.84
C CYS A 67 31.70 -24.62 6.12
N ILE A 68 32.15 -25.84 6.42
CA ILE A 68 31.64 -27.08 5.82
C ILE A 68 30.24 -27.45 6.31
N ASP A 69 29.73 -26.85 7.39
CA ASP A 69 28.35 -27.06 7.83
C ASP A 69 27.35 -26.49 6.80
N CYS A 70 27.74 -25.41 6.12
CA CYS A 70 26.98 -24.81 5.02
C CYS A 70 27.49 -25.28 3.65
N HIS A 71 28.80 -25.42 3.48
CA HIS A 71 29.46 -25.88 2.25
C HIS A 71 29.73 -27.39 2.28
N ALA A 72 28.67 -28.16 2.49
CA ALA A 72 28.74 -29.61 2.73
C ALA A 72 29.26 -30.45 1.54
N ASP A 73 29.36 -29.86 0.35
CA ASP A 73 29.90 -30.52 -0.84
C ASP A 73 31.44 -30.46 -0.93
N ILE A 74 32.11 -29.71 -0.05
CA ILE A 74 33.57 -29.67 0.05
C ILE A 74 34.08 -30.92 0.78
N GLN A 75 34.82 -31.77 0.07
CA GLN A 75 35.40 -33.01 0.64
C GLN A 75 36.94 -33.00 0.67
N GLU A 76 37.56 -32.17 -0.17
CA GLU A 76 39.01 -32.06 -0.29
C GLU A 76 39.44 -30.61 -0.51
N LEU A 77 40.67 -30.29 -0.09
CA LEU A 77 41.28 -28.97 -0.25
C LEU A 77 42.60 -29.12 -1.02
N PRO A 78 42.87 -28.30 -2.06
CA PRO A 78 41.97 -27.30 -2.65
C PRO A 78 40.75 -27.98 -3.31
N HIS A 79 39.58 -27.35 -3.18
CA HIS A 79 38.32 -27.89 -3.71
C HIS A 79 38.10 -27.45 -5.17
N GLU A 80 37.14 -28.08 -5.86
CA GLU A 80 36.72 -27.66 -7.19
C GLU A 80 36.17 -26.23 -7.19
N GLU A 81 36.40 -25.47 -8.27
CA GLU A 81 35.91 -24.09 -8.38
C GLU A 81 34.39 -23.98 -8.37
N LYS A 82 33.70 -25.03 -8.85
CA LYS A 82 32.24 -25.05 -8.99
C LYS A 82 31.60 -25.86 -7.87
N LEU A 83 31.25 -25.17 -6.81
CA LEU A 83 30.48 -25.73 -5.71
C LEU A 83 28.97 -25.65 -5.95
N GLN A 84 28.23 -26.53 -5.29
CA GLN A 84 26.79 -26.43 -5.13
C GLN A 84 26.43 -25.18 -4.33
N LYS A 85 25.22 -24.66 -4.55
CA LYS A 85 24.72 -23.54 -3.74
C LYS A 85 24.36 -24.05 -2.35
N VAL A 86 24.73 -23.27 -1.32
CA VAL A 86 24.33 -23.51 0.07
C VAL A 86 22.80 -23.59 0.17
N GLN A 87 22.31 -24.63 0.83
CA GLN A 87 20.88 -24.89 0.99
C GLN A 87 20.42 -24.54 2.41
N CYS A 88 20.03 -23.29 2.65
CA CYS A 88 19.58 -22.85 3.98
C CYS A 88 18.39 -23.68 4.51
N GLY A 89 17.52 -24.16 3.61
CA GLY A 89 16.32 -24.90 3.94
C GLY A 89 16.54 -26.30 4.54
N THR A 90 17.79 -26.81 4.59
CA THR A 90 18.09 -28.05 5.31
C THR A 90 18.00 -27.89 6.83
N CYS A 91 18.18 -26.66 7.33
CA CYS A 91 18.00 -26.32 8.74
C CYS A 91 16.83 -25.34 8.96
N HIS A 92 16.52 -24.49 7.96
CA HIS A 92 15.43 -23.52 7.98
C HIS A 92 14.23 -24.03 7.15
N GLU A 93 13.72 -25.20 7.53
CA GLU A 93 12.64 -25.89 6.80
C GLU A 93 11.35 -25.09 6.76
N ASP A 94 10.99 -24.44 7.87
CA ASP A 94 9.77 -23.63 7.99
C ASP A 94 9.83 -22.39 7.09
N GLU A 95 10.97 -21.69 7.08
CA GLU A 95 11.18 -20.53 6.20
C GLU A 95 11.20 -20.94 4.72
N GLN A 96 11.79 -22.09 4.40
CA GLN A 96 11.78 -22.65 3.05
C GLN A 96 10.36 -22.98 2.60
N ALA A 97 9.58 -23.66 3.45
CA ALA A 97 8.18 -23.99 3.17
C ALA A 97 7.32 -22.73 3.00
N ALA A 98 7.57 -21.68 3.80
CA ALA A 98 6.92 -20.38 3.66
C ALA A 98 7.29 -19.68 2.34
N LEU A 99 8.57 -19.71 1.95
CA LEU A 99 9.01 -19.17 0.67
C LEU A 99 8.34 -19.88 -0.50
N ASP A 100 8.23 -21.20 -0.42
CA ASP A 100 7.69 -22.04 -1.48
C ASP A 100 6.23 -21.73 -1.83
N VAL A 101 5.44 -21.28 -0.87
CA VAL A 101 4.05 -20.88 -1.13
C VAL A 101 3.90 -19.47 -1.70
N GLY A 102 4.96 -18.66 -1.62
CA GLY A 102 4.99 -17.29 -2.12
C GLY A 102 5.36 -17.16 -3.60
N VAL A 103 5.22 -15.94 -4.12
CA VAL A 103 5.55 -15.61 -5.51
C VAL A 103 7.06 -15.74 -5.80
N HIS A 104 7.90 -15.48 -4.80
CA HIS A 104 9.35 -15.64 -4.94
C HIS A 104 9.78 -17.11 -5.00
N GLY A 105 9.25 -17.98 -4.13
CA GLY A 105 9.53 -19.42 -4.22
C GLY A 105 8.98 -20.05 -5.49
N LYS A 106 7.82 -19.58 -5.98
CA LYS A 106 7.32 -19.96 -7.31
C LYS A 106 8.34 -19.58 -8.40
N ALA A 107 8.83 -18.34 -8.40
CA ALA A 107 9.82 -17.88 -9.38
C ALA A 107 11.13 -18.68 -9.32
N LEU A 108 11.58 -19.09 -8.12
CA LEU A 108 12.74 -19.96 -7.94
C LEU A 108 12.52 -21.34 -8.59
N ARG A 109 11.37 -21.98 -8.36
CA ARG A 109 11.04 -23.28 -8.98
C ARG A 109 10.89 -23.20 -10.49
N GLU A 110 10.44 -22.06 -11.01
CA GLU A 110 10.36 -21.78 -12.44
C GLU A 110 11.72 -21.39 -13.05
N HIS A 111 12.79 -21.40 -12.26
CA HIS A 111 14.16 -21.05 -12.68
C HIS A 111 14.24 -19.65 -13.29
N SER A 112 13.43 -18.71 -12.80
CA SER A 112 13.50 -17.32 -13.25
C SER A 112 14.87 -16.73 -12.88
N PRO A 113 15.59 -16.09 -13.83
CA PRO A 113 16.90 -15.49 -13.56
C PRO A 113 16.82 -14.34 -12.55
N ASP A 114 15.64 -13.75 -12.38
CA ASP A 114 15.38 -12.64 -11.44
C ASP A 114 14.82 -13.11 -10.09
N ALA A 115 14.71 -14.43 -9.87
CA ALA A 115 14.17 -14.96 -8.63
C ALA A 115 15.14 -14.70 -7.46
N PRO A 116 14.67 -14.09 -6.36
CA PRO A 116 15.53 -13.81 -5.22
C PRO A 116 15.85 -15.08 -4.45
N THR A 117 17.10 -15.23 -4.05
CA THR A 117 17.61 -16.27 -3.15
C THR A 117 17.63 -15.77 -1.70
N CYS A 118 17.74 -16.67 -0.72
CA CYS A 118 17.86 -16.32 0.70
C CYS A 118 18.97 -15.29 0.93
N ALA A 119 20.11 -15.50 0.28
CA ALA A 119 21.29 -14.68 0.44
C ALA A 119 21.16 -13.25 -0.14
N GLN A 120 20.29 -13.05 -1.13
CA GLN A 120 20.03 -11.72 -1.69
C GLN A 120 19.26 -10.82 -0.71
N CYS A 121 18.48 -11.41 0.19
CA CYS A 121 17.78 -10.66 1.23
C CYS A 121 18.57 -10.61 2.55
N HIS A 122 19.09 -11.75 3.01
CA HIS A 122 19.70 -11.88 4.34
C HIS A 122 21.21 -11.60 4.38
N GLY A 123 21.89 -11.71 3.24
CA GLY A 123 23.36 -11.71 3.18
C GLY A 123 23.93 -13.13 3.06
N THR A 124 25.25 -13.24 3.11
CA THR A 124 25.95 -14.53 2.95
C THR A 124 26.69 -14.89 4.24
N HIS A 125 27.91 -14.41 4.40
CA HIS A 125 28.74 -14.59 5.60
C HIS A 125 28.58 -13.44 6.61
N ASP A 126 27.59 -12.57 6.39
CA ASP A 126 27.29 -11.36 7.16
C ASP A 126 25.84 -11.33 7.66
N ILE A 127 25.21 -12.50 7.79
CA ILE A 127 23.79 -12.61 8.18
C ILE A 127 23.62 -12.18 9.64
N LEU A 128 22.75 -11.20 9.87
CA LEU A 128 22.42 -10.67 11.18
C LEU A 128 20.97 -11.00 11.57
N PRO A 129 20.64 -11.03 12.88
CA PRO A 129 19.26 -11.21 13.34
C PRO A 129 18.33 -10.17 12.71
N ALA A 130 17.11 -10.56 12.35
CA ALA A 130 16.18 -9.68 11.62
C ALA A 130 15.76 -8.42 12.41
N ASP A 131 15.85 -8.45 13.74
CA ASP A 131 15.58 -7.30 14.61
C ASP A 131 16.81 -6.41 14.88
N SER A 132 18.00 -6.85 14.47
CA SER A 132 19.23 -6.07 14.56
C SER A 132 19.18 -4.88 13.60
N SER A 133 19.60 -3.70 14.08
CA SER A 133 19.63 -2.47 13.28
C SER A 133 20.52 -2.57 12.03
N GLY A 134 21.56 -3.42 12.07
CA GLY A 134 22.45 -3.64 10.91
C GLY A 134 21.93 -4.67 9.91
N SER A 135 20.83 -5.36 10.20
CA SER A 135 20.31 -6.41 9.31
C SER A 135 19.63 -5.78 8.10
N ARG A 136 19.93 -6.37 6.92
CA ARG A 136 19.32 -5.98 5.64
C ARG A 136 17.79 -6.14 5.66
N VAL A 137 17.28 -7.11 6.41
CA VAL A 137 15.83 -7.39 6.52
C VAL A 137 15.17 -6.70 7.72
N SER A 138 15.92 -5.88 8.46
CA SER A 138 15.37 -5.11 9.58
C SER A 138 14.32 -4.09 9.14
N LYS A 139 13.53 -3.62 10.09
CA LYS A 139 12.51 -2.59 9.81
C LYS A 139 13.07 -1.34 9.13
N ALA A 140 14.31 -0.95 9.47
CA ALA A 140 14.96 0.22 8.89
C ALA A 140 15.43 -0.01 7.45
N HIS A 141 15.87 -1.23 7.12
CA HIS A 141 16.52 -1.54 5.83
C HIS A 141 15.66 -2.37 4.87
N GLN A 142 14.50 -2.88 5.31
CA GLN A 142 13.67 -3.76 4.47
C GLN A 142 13.23 -3.08 3.17
N ALA A 143 12.94 -1.78 3.18
CA ALA A 143 12.52 -1.06 1.98
C ALA A 143 13.64 -1.04 0.92
N GLU A 144 14.90 -0.86 1.34
CA GLU A 144 16.08 -0.91 0.50
C GLU A 144 16.31 -2.34 -0.04
N THR A 145 16.20 -3.35 0.83
CA THR A 145 16.34 -4.76 0.45
C THR A 145 15.33 -5.18 -0.61
N CYS A 146 14.05 -4.86 -0.43
CA CYS A 146 13.03 -5.10 -1.46
C CYS A 146 13.31 -4.25 -2.71
N GLY A 147 13.77 -3.01 -2.52
CA GLY A 147 14.06 -2.05 -3.58
C GLY A 147 15.18 -2.47 -4.54
N SER A 148 16.13 -3.29 -4.08
CA SER A 148 17.19 -3.84 -4.94
C SER A 148 16.66 -4.48 -6.23
N CYS A 149 15.48 -5.10 -6.16
CA CYS A 149 14.77 -5.66 -7.30
C CYS A 149 13.49 -4.86 -7.66
N HIS A 150 12.68 -4.47 -6.68
CA HIS A 150 11.38 -3.85 -6.92
C HIS A 150 11.44 -2.36 -7.30
N ALA A 151 12.58 -1.70 -7.11
CA ALA A 151 12.81 -0.36 -7.66
C ALA A 151 13.51 -0.40 -9.04
N ASN A 152 13.96 -1.57 -9.50
CA ASN A 152 14.60 -1.74 -10.80
C ASN A 152 13.55 -1.85 -11.91
N PRO A 153 13.45 -0.86 -12.83
CA PRO A 153 12.42 -0.85 -13.87
C PRO A 153 12.57 -2.01 -14.87
N GLU A 154 13.77 -2.54 -15.09
CA GLU A 154 14.00 -3.67 -16.00
C GLU A 154 13.43 -4.97 -15.40
N ILE A 155 13.72 -5.23 -14.13
CA ILE A 155 13.19 -6.41 -13.41
C ILE A 155 11.66 -6.32 -13.34
N VAL A 156 11.12 -5.15 -12.98
CA VAL A 156 9.68 -4.88 -12.92
C VAL A 156 9.01 -5.13 -14.26
N ALA A 157 9.61 -4.66 -15.37
CA ALA A 157 9.07 -4.85 -16.71
C ALA A 157 9.15 -6.32 -17.16
N ARG A 158 10.30 -6.98 -17.01
CA ARG A 158 10.49 -8.39 -17.41
C ARG A 158 9.52 -9.34 -16.70
N ASN A 159 9.24 -9.07 -15.43
CA ASN A 159 8.42 -9.94 -14.59
C ASN A 159 6.96 -9.47 -14.46
N ASN A 160 6.55 -8.45 -15.22
CA ASN A 160 5.18 -7.89 -15.20
C ASN A 160 4.68 -7.54 -13.79
N ILE A 161 5.54 -6.95 -12.96
CA ILE A 161 5.17 -6.57 -11.59
C ILE A 161 4.12 -5.44 -11.66
N PRO A 162 2.93 -5.58 -11.02
CA PRO A 162 1.80 -4.66 -11.25
C PRO A 162 2.04 -3.20 -10.88
N ILE A 163 2.86 -2.94 -9.86
CA ILE A 163 3.13 -1.59 -9.36
C ILE A 163 4.50 -1.14 -9.83
N LYS A 164 4.54 0.03 -10.49
CA LYS A 164 5.78 0.67 -10.91
C LYS A 164 6.40 1.40 -9.72
N ASN A 165 7.58 0.96 -9.31
CA ASN A 165 8.38 1.55 -8.23
C ASN A 165 7.63 1.72 -6.89
N PRO A 166 7.19 0.61 -6.25
CA PRO A 166 6.49 0.64 -4.97
C PRO A 166 7.34 1.25 -3.83
N VAL A 167 8.67 1.18 -3.90
CA VAL A 167 9.56 1.72 -2.85
C VAL A 167 9.50 3.23 -2.80
N ALA A 168 9.57 3.91 -3.95
CA ALA A 168 9.46 5.36 -4.00
C ALA A 168 8.08 5.88 -3.56
N LEU A 169 7.02 5.08 -3.71
CA LEU A 169 5.70 5.40 -3.18
C LEU A 169 5.69 5.22 -1.65
N TYR A 170 6.20 4.09 -1.16
CA TYR A 170 6.29 3.78 0.26
C TYR A 170 7.05 4.85 1.04
N GLU A 171 8.21 5.29 0.54
CA GLU A 171 9.00 6.37 1.15
C GLU A 171 8.21 7.69 1.28
N LYS A 172 7.27 7.95 0.36
CA LYS A 172 6.40 9.13 0.41
C LYS A 172 5.22 8.94 1.35
N SER A 173 4.82 7.71 1.65
CA SER A 173 3.72 7.42 2.57
C SER A 173 4.03 7.86 4.00
N ILE A 174 3.00 7.97 4.84
CA ILE A 174 3.20 8.26 6.25
C ILE A 174 3.98 7.16 6.97
N HIS A 175 3.79 5.89 6.59
CA HIS A 175 4.50 4.77 7.20
C HIS A 175 6.01 4.84 6.90
N GLY A 176 6.38 5.01 5.62
CA GLY A 176 7.78 5.16 5.22
C GLY A 176 8.47 6.36 5.88
N ARG A 177 7.79 7.52 5.94
CA ARG A 177 8.32 8.70 6.65
C ARG A 177 8.51 8.47 8.14
N LEU A 178 7.62 7.71 8.78
CA LEU A 178 7.75 7.39 10.21
C LEU A 178 8.93 6.45 10.47
N VAL A 179 9.11 5.42 9.64
CA VAL A 179 10.29 4.52 9.73
C VAL A 179 11.58 5.30 9.52
N ALA A 180 11.64 6.15 8.48
CA ALA A 180 12.79 7.02 8.22
C ALA A 180 13.06 8.00 9.37
N GLY A 181 12.02 8.43 10.09
CA GLY A 181 12.10 9.23 11.31
C GLY A 181 12.46 8.45 12.59
N GLY A 182 12.77 7.15 12.48
CA GLY A 182 13.17 6.30 13.60
C GLY A 182 12.03 5.56 14.30
N ASN A 183 10.78 5.70 13.84
CA ASN A 183 9.64 4.99 14.44
C ASN A 183 9.44 3.62 13.81
N MET A 184 10.06 2.60 14.41
CA MET A 184 9.97 1.20 13.97
C MET A 184 8.61 0.53 14.27
N GLN A 185 7.68 1.20 14.96
CA GLN A 185 6.31 0.70 15.08
C GLN A 185 5.48 0.94 13.82
N ALA A 186 5.95 1.83 12.93
CA ALA A 186 5.29 2.04 11.65
C ALA A 186 5.41 0.80 10.74
N ALA A 187 4.40 0.64 9.88
CA ALA A 187 4.28 -0.53 9.01
C ALA A 187 5.34 -0.51 7.91
N ILE A 188 5.95 -1.66 7.65
CA ILE A 188 6.86 -1.91 6.51
C ILE A 188 6.22 -2.88 5.50
N CYS A 189 6.93 -3.21 4.42
CA CYS A 189 6.44 -4.08 3.35
C CYS A 189 5.88 -5.41 3.90
N SER A 190 6.62 -6.06 4.79
CA SER A 190 6.25 -7.36 5.35
C SER A 190 5.05 -7.34 6.28
N ASP A 191 4.75 -6.19 6.91
CA ASP A 191 3.60 -6.06 7.82
C ASP A 191 2.27 -6.21 7.06
N CYS A 192 2.26 -5.86 5.77
CA CYS A 192 1.11 -6.00 4.88
C CYS A 192 1.21 -7.19 3.92
N HIS A 193 2.38 -7.46 3.33
CA HIS A 193 2.52 -8.48 2.27
C HIS A 193 2.94 -9.87 2.77
N GLY A 194 3.47 -9.97 3.99
CA GLY A 194 4.20 -11.15 4.47
C GLY A 194 5.72 -11.01 4.23
N ALA A 195 6.52 -11.87 4.87
CA ALA A 195 7.98 -11.83 4.77
C ALA A 195 8.49 -12.87 3.76
N HIS A 196 8.31 -14.16 4.09
CA HIS A 196 8.68 -15.27 3.21
C HIS A 196 7.50 -15.79 2.40
N ASP A 197 6.27 -15.61 2.88
CA ASP A 197 5.03 -16.11 2.28
C ASP A 197 4.28 -15.08 1.42
N ILE A 198 5.02 -14.23 0.70
CA ILE A 198 4.42 -13.15 -0.11
C ILE A 198 3.53 -13.73 -1.21
N ARG A 199 2.23 -13.55 -1.06
CA ARG A 199 1.19 -14.07 -1.98
C ARG A 199 0.66 -12.97 -2.90
N PRO A 200 0.18 -13.30 -4.11
CA PRO A 200 -0.45 -12.31 -4.98
C PRO A 200 -1.77 -11.82 -4.39
N ALA A 201 -2.17 -10.59 -4.70
CA ALA A 201 -3.40 -9.96 -4.22
C ALA A 201 -4.70 -10.71 -4.59
N THR A 202 -4.61 -11.65 -5.53
CA THR A 202 -5.72 -12.52 -5.96
C THR A 202 -5.84 -13.80 -5.13
N ASP A 203 -4.85 -14.15 -4.33
CA ASP A 203 -4.90 -15.31 -3.42
C ASP A 203 -5.72 -14.95 -2.18
N PRO A 204 -6.82 -15.66 -1.86
CA PRO A 204 -7.63 -15.43 -0.67
C PRO A 204 -6.87 -15.53 0.66
N LYS A 205 -5.71 -16.19 0.68
CA LYS A 205 -4.83 -16.30 1.85
C LYS A 205 -3.88 -15.11 2.01
N ALA A 206 -3.74 -14.26 1.00
CA ALA A 206 -2.87 -13.08 1.09
C ALA A 206 -3.44 -12.08 2.11
N PRO A 207 -2.63 -11.47 2.99
CA PRO A 207 -3.14 -10.45 3.90
C PRO A 207 -3.64 -9.20 3.16
N ILE A 208 -3.11 -8.92 1.97
CA ILE A 208 -3.57 -7.86 1.07
C ILE A 208 -4.77 -8.25 0.19
N PHE A 209 -5.28 -9.48 0.29
CA PHE A 209 -6.52 -9.85 -0.42
C PHE A 209 -7.65 -8.92 0.02
N LYS A 210 -8.51 -8.48 -0.91
CA LYS A 210 -9.50 -7.43 -0.64
C LYS A 210 -10.32 -7.66 0.64
N LEU A 211 -10.76 -8.89 0.91
CA LEU A 211 -11.55 -9.20 2.10
C LEU A 211 -10.71 -9.20 3.40
N ASN A 212 -9.40 -9.39 3.30
CA ASN A 212 -8.47 -9.43 4.42
C ASN A 212 -7.89 -8.04 4.75
N VAL A 213 -7.92 -7.09 3.80
CA VAL A 213 -7.37 -5.73 3.99
C VAL A 213 -7.83 -5.07 5.31
N PRO A 214 -9.13 -5.06 5.68
CA PRO A 214 -9.55 -4.48 6.95
C PRO A 214 -8.86 -5.10 8.18
N LEU A 215 -8.68 -6.43 8.19
CA LEU A 215 -8.02 -7.16 9.26
C LEU A 215 -6.50 -6.92 9.25
N THR A 216 -5.90 -6.76 8.07
CA THR A 216 -4.47 -6.41 7.96
C THR A 216 -4.20 -5.03 8.56
N CYS A 217 -5.04 -4.04 8.26
CA CYS A 217 -4.94 -2.71 8.85
C CYS A 217 -5.21 -2.72 10.36
N SER A 218 -6.14 -3.58 10.84
CA SER A 218 -6.54 -3.62 12.25
C SER A 218 -5.44 -4.08 13.21
N LYS A 219 -4.36 -4.70 12.70
CA LYS A 219 -3.19 -5.06 13.50
C LYS A 219 -2.59 -3.85 14.24
N CYS A 220 -2.71 -2.66 13.65
CA CYS A 220 -2.27 -1.40 14.25
C CYS A 220 -3.41 -0.38 14.41
N HIS A 221 -4.42 -0.42 13.53
CA HIS A 221 -5.57 0.49 13.52
C HIS A 221 -6.84 -0.17 14.06
N GLU A 222 -6.74 -0.76 15.26
CA GLU A 222 -7.82 -1.55 15.85
C GLU A 222 -9.09 -0.70 16.10
N LYS A 223 -8.90 0.54 16.53
CA LYS A 223 -10.03 1.45 16.80
C LYS A 223 -10.79 1.75 15.51
N GLU A 224 -10.08 2.13 14.45
CA GLU A 224 -10.68 2.45 13.15
C GLU A 224 -11.36 1.21 12.55
N TYR A 225 -10.77 0.03 12.73
CA TYR A 225 -11.38 -1.23 12.32
C TYR A 225 -12.70 -1.51 13.06
N LYS A 226 -12.76 -1.29 14.37
CA LYS A 226 -14.00 -1.43 15.16
C LYS A 226 -15.09 -0.51 14.64
N ASP A 227 -14.76 0.76 14.39
CA ASP A 227 -15.69 1.73 13.82
C ASP A 227 -16.14 1.31 12.40
N TYR A 228 -15.20 0.85 11.55
CA TYR A 228 -15.50 0.33 10.22
C TYR A 228 -16.40 -0.90 10.23
N SER A 229 -16.19 -1.83 11.17
CA SER A 229 -16.85 -3.13 11.22
C SER A 229 -18.37 -3.02 11.37
N ILE A 230 -18.87 -1.94 11.96
CA ILE A 230 -20.30 -1.68 12.13
C ILE A 230 -20.93 -0.94 10.94
N SER A 231 -20.12 -0.48 9.99
CA SER A 231 -20.59 0.34 8.88
C SER A 231 -21.40 -0.45 7.85
N VAL A 232 -22.17 0.28 7.03
CA VAL A 232 -22.86 -0.29 5.87
C VAL A 232 -21.89 -0.88 4.84
N HIS A 233 -20.68 -0.34 4.74
CA HIS A 233 -19.65 -0.85 3.84
C HIS A 233 -19.12 -2.21 4.30
N ALA A 234 -18.78 -2.35 5.58
CA ALA A 234 -18.37 -3.62 6.16
C ALA A 234 -19.50 -4.66 6.11
N THR A 235 -20.73 -4.24 6.42
CA THR A 235 -21.91 -5.11 6.32
C THR A 235 -22.11 -5.61 4.89
N SER A 236 -21.96 -4.74 3.89
CA SER A 236 -22.07 -5.12 2.47
C SER A 236 -20.94 -6.05 2.05
N LEU A 237 -19.71 -5.79 2.49
CA LEU A 237 -18.55 -6.64 2.22
C LEU A 237 -18.74 -8.04 2.79
N ALA A 238 -19.22 -8.15 4.04
CA ALA A 238 -19.53 -9.43 4.69
C ALA A 238 -20.66 -10.19 3.97
N ALA A 239 -21.60 -9.48 3.35
CA ALA A 239 -22.63 -10.07 2.49
C ALA A 239 -22.12 -10.51 1.10
N GLY A 240 -20.79 -10.44 0.85
CA GLY A 240 -20.18 -10.87 -0.41
C GLY A 240 -20.16 -9.80 -1.50
N ALA A 241 -20.49 -8.54 -1.19
CA ALA A 241 -20.42 -7.46 -2.16
C ALA A 241 -18.95 -7.08 -2.46
N ALA A 242 -18.37 -7.70 -3.49
CA ALA A 242 -16.99 -7.41 -3.90
C ALA A 242 -16.73 -5.95 -4.32
N ASP A 243 -17.77 -5.18 -4.69
CA ASP A 243 -17.65 -3.74 -4.98
C ASP A 243 -17.63 -2.87 -3.71
N ALA A 244 -17.94 -3.43 -2.52
CA ALA A 244 -17.91 -2.67 -1.28
C ALA A 244 -16.48 -2.14 -0.99
N PRO A 245 -16.35 -0.89 -0.55
CA PRO A 245 -15.05 -0.28 -0.31
C PRO A 245 -14.43 -0.81 0.99
N VAL A 246 -13.12 -1.05 0.96
CA VAL A 246 -12.27 -1.32 2.13
C VAL A 246 -11.31 -0.15 2.39
N CYS A 247 -10.45 -0.26 3.39
CA CYS A 247 -9.52 0.80 3.82
C CYS A 247 -8.78 1.46 2.65
N THR A 248 -8.22 0.64 1.75
CA THR A 248 -7.42 1.12 0.61
C THR A 248 -8.24 1.83 -0.46
N ASN A 249 -9.56 1.61 -0.55
CA ASN A 249 -10.41 2.33 -1.48
C ASN A 249 -10.60 3.81 -1.12
N CYS A 250 -10.40 4.16 0.15
CA CYS A 250 -10.46 5.55 0.63
C CYS A 250 -9.07 6.13 0.87
N HIS A 251 -8.16 5.37 1.48
CA HIS A 251 -6.85 5.87 1.91
C HIS A 251 -5.74 5.77 0.86
N GLY A 252 -5.91 4.93 -0.17
CA GLY A 252 -4.81 4.51 -1.04
C GLY A 252 -4.02 3.33 -0.44
N GLU A 253 -2.84 3.06 -0.98
CA GLU A 253 -2.00 1.90 -0.61
C GLU A 253 -0.55 2.29 -0.30
N HIS A 254 0.39 2.09 -1.23
CA HIS A 254 1.82 2.32 -0.99
C HIS A 254 2.17 3.80 -0.78
N ASP A 255 1.27 4.74 -1.01
CA ASP A 255 1.47 6.18 -0.81
C ASP A 255 0.50 6.80 0.22
N ILE A 256 -0.06 6.00 1.14
CA ILE A 256 -1.02 6.47 2.15
C ILE A 256 -0.50 7.70 2.90
N LEU A 257 -1.30 8.76 2.92
CA LEU A 257 -1.03 10.01 3.62
C LEU A 257 -1.97 10.21 4.80
N ARG A 258 -1.59 11.10 5.72
CA ARG A 258 -2.47 11.55 6.81
C ARG A 258 -3.61 12.41 6.25
N PRO A 259 -4.84 12.35 6.80
CA PRO A 259 -5.97 13.16 6.36
C PRO A 259 -5.73 14.68 6.42
N GLU A 260 -4.83 15.14 7.28
CA GLU A 260 -4.45 16.56 7.38
C GLU A 260 -3.60 17.03 6.19
N ASN A 261 -2.98 16.11 5.45
CA ASN A 261 -2.25 16.45 4.24
C ASN A 261 -3.25 16.80 3.13
N PRO A 262 -3.17 18.00 2.51
CA PRO A 262 -4.07 18.38 1.42
C PRO A 262 -4.06 17.43 0.23
N GLN A 263 -2.93 16.76 -0.03
CA GLN A 263 -2.77 15.78 -1.11
C GLN A 263 -3.34 14.40 -0.78
N ALA A 264 -3.72 14.14 0.47
CA ALA A 264 -4.30 12.85 0.84
C ALA A 264 -5.66 12.67 0.15
N PRO A 265 -5.99 11.48 -0.37
CA PRO A 265 -7.35 11.19 -0.85
C PRO A 265 -8.41 11.44 0.23
N THR A 266 -8.06 11.21 1.50
CA THR A 266 -8.93 11.43 2.66
C THR A 266 -8.88 12.86 3.22
N SER A 267 -8.29 13.81 2.50
CA SER A 267 -8.32 15.23 2.90
C SER A 267 -9.75 15.79 2.85
N GLY A 268 -10.02 16.84 3.64
CA GLY A 268 -11.37 17.41 3.75
C GLY A 268 -12.00 17.83 2.41
N ILE A 269 -11.19 18.25 1.43
CA ILE A 269 -11.63 18.60 0.07
C ILE A 269 -11.95 17.34 -0.75
N HIS A 270 -11.03 16.37 -0.76
CA HIS A 270 -11.12 15.18 -1.60
C HIS A 270 -12.19 14.19 -1.10
N VAL A 271 -12.45 14.11 0.21
CA VAL A 271 -13.51 13.24 0.77
C VAL A 271 -14.86 13.51 0.11
N ALA A 272 -15.23 14.78 -0.08
CA ALA A 272 -16.54 15.13 -0.63
C ALA A 272 -16.64 14.94 -2.15
N THR A 273 -15.52 15.03 -2.86
CA THR A 273 -15.49 15.18 -4.32
C THR A 273 -14.95 13.95 -5.03
N GLU A 274 -13.99 13.26 -4.43
CA GLU A 274 -13.15 12.24 -5.08
C GLU A 274 -13.24 10.86 -4.40
N VAL A 275 -13.48 10.80 -3.08
CA VAL A 275 -13.56 9.51 -2.37
C VAL A 275 -14.94 8.85 -2.51
N CYS A 276 -16.00 9.57 -2.11
CA CYS A 276 -17.34 8.98 -2.09
C CYS A 276 -18.02 8.98 -3.46
N SER A 277 -17.76 10.02 -4.25
CA SER A 277 -18.47 10.30 -5.51
C SER A 277 -18.33 9.19 -6.56
N PRO A 278 -17.15 8.58 -6.81
CA PRO A 278 -17.01 7.55 -7.84
C PRO A 278 -17.94 6.36 -7.65
N CYS A 279 -18.20 5.97 -6.41
CA CYS A 279 -19.11 4.87 -6.09
C CYS A 279 -20.57 5.33 -5.98
N HIS A 280 -20.82 6.42 -5.25
CA HIS A 280 -22.19 6.86 -4.98
C HIS A 280 -22.87 7.60 -6.14
N ALA A 281 -22.12 8.08 -7.13
CA ALA A 281 -22.67 8.62 -8.37
C ALA A 281 -22.71 7.57 -9.50
N SER A 282 -22.19 6.36 -9.27
CA SER A 282 -22.14 5.30 -10.27
C SER A 282 -23.53 4.69 -10.50
N GLN A 283 -24.07 4.86 -11.70
CA GLN A 283 -25.33 4.25 -12.11
C GLN A 283 -25.27 2.71 -12.07
N ARG A 284 -24.11 2.13 -12.45
CA ARG A 284 -23.89 0.67 -12.38
C ARG A 284 -24.06 0.14 -10.95
N LEU A 285 -23.41 0.79 -9.99
CA LEU A 285 -23.46 0.37 -8.59
C LEU A 285 -24.82 0.66 -7.97
N ALA A 286 -25.41 1.80 -8.29
CA ALA A 286 -26.75 2.18 -7.87
C ALA A 286 -27.82 1.16 -8.31
N GLN A 287 -27.77 0.72 -9.57
CA GLN A 287 -28.66 -0.32 -10.09
C GLN A 287 -28.42 -1.67 -9.40
N LYS A 288 -27.15 -2.05 -9.21
CA LYS A 288 -26.79 -3.33 -8.59
C LYS A 288 -27.18 -3.42 -7.11
N TYR A 289 -27.04 -2.32 -6.37
CA TYR A 289 -27.18 -2.30 -4.91
C TYR A 289 -28.40 -1.51 -4.41
N GLY A 290 -29.22 -0.95 -5.31
CA GLY A 290 -30.50 -0.32 -4.97
C GLY A 290 -30.40 1.03 -4.27
N PHE A 291 -29.34 1.82 -4.49
CA PHE A 291 -29.20 3.17 -3.94
C PHE A 291 -29.37 4.27 -5.00
N SER A 292 -29.70 5.49 -4.58
CA SER A 292 -29.89 6.64 -5.49
C SER A 292 -28.59 7.38 -5.77
N THR A 293 -28.27 7.61 -7.04
CA THR A 293 -27.14 8.45 -7.49
C THR A 293 -27.39 9.95 -7.33
N GLN A 294 -28.65 10.37 -7.19
CA GLN A 294 -29.02 11.78 -7.18
C GLN A 294 -28.51 12.53 -5.93
N ARG A 295 -28.20 11.80 -4.85
CA ARG A 295 -27.71 12.39 -3.59
C ARG A 295 -26.38 13.14 -3.77
N VAL A 296 -25.48 12.62 -4.63
CA VAL A 296 -24.20 13.28 -4.93
C VAL A 296 -24.42 14.59 -5.69
N LYS A 297 -25.31 14.58 -6.69
CA LYS A 297 -25.68 15.80 -7.44
C LYS A 297 -26.29 16.85 -6.50
N ALA A 298 -27.27 16.45 -5.69
CA ALA A 298 -27.94 17.33 -4.74
C ALA A 298 -26.99 17.96 -3.71
N TYR A 299 -26.02 17.18 -3.20
CA TYR A 299 -24.99 17.73 -2.31
C TYR A 299 -24.12 18.76 -3.02
N ARG A 300 -23.65 18.48 -4.24
CA ARG A 300 -22.80 19.39 -5.01
C ARG A 300 -23.50 20.73 -5.26
N ASP A 301 -24.79 20.71 -5.50
CA ASP A 301 -25.62 21.90 -5.75
C ASP A 301 -26.04 22.64 -4.47
N SER A 302 -25.80 22.04 -3.29
CA SER A 302 -26.06 22.69 -2.00
C SER A 302 -25.03 23.79 -1.68
N TYR A 303 -25.36 24.66 -0.72
CA TYR A 303 -24.42 25.66 -0.22
C TYR A 303 -23.11 25.04 0.28
N HIS A 304 -23.15 23.91 0.98
CA HIS A 304 -21.95 23.22 1.44
C HIS A 304 -21.09 22.74 0.26
N GLY A 305 -21.70 22.12 -0.75
CA GLY A 305 -20.99 21.67 -1.95
C GLY A 305 -20.40 22.82 -2.78
N LEU A 306 -21.14 23.93 -2.92
CA LEU A 306 -20.66 25.13 -3.60
C LEU A 306 -19.52 25.82 -2.84
N ALA A 307 -19.64 25.93 -1.51
CA ALA A 307 -18.62 26.54 -0.68
C ALA A 307 -17.33 25.70 -0.64
N LEU A 308 -17.45 24.37 -0.64
CA LEU A 308 -16.30 23.46 -0.73
C LEU A 308 -15.61 23.59 -2.09
N ARG A 309 -16.38 23.66 -3.19
CA ARG A 309 -15.86 23.96 -4.54
C ARG A 309 -15.14 25.32 -4.60
N GLY A 310 -15.59 26.28 -3.80
CA GLY A 310 -14.93 27.57 -3.60
C GLY A 310 -13.68 27.52 -2.70
N GLY A 311 -13.19 26.32 -2.32
CA GLY A 311 -11.98 26.12 -1.53
C GLY A 311 -12.16 26.20 -0.01
N LYS A 312 -13.41 26.34 0.50
CA LYS A 312 -13.65 26.40 1.95
C LYS A 312 -13.68 25.01 2.56
N VAL A 313 -12.55 24.55 3.11
CA VAL A 313 -12.40 23.19 3.67
C VAL A 313 -13.13 22.96 5.00
N ALA A 314 -13.49 24.04 5.70
CA ALA A 314 -14.19 23.98 6.99
C ALA A 314 -15.70 23.73 6.86
N VAL A 315 -16.22 23.65 5.62
CA VAL A 315 -17.65 23.39 5.39
C VAL A 315 -17.95 21.90 5.46
N ALA A 316 -19.22 21.56 5.70
CA ALA A 316 -19.63 20.16 5.78
C ALA A 316 -19.36 19.39 4.47
N ASN A 317 -18.69 18.25 4.60
CA ASN A 317 -18.52 17.24 3.55
C ASN A 317 -19.31 15.96 3.87
N CYS A 318 -19.25 14.98 2.96
CA CYS A 318 -19.91 13.68 3.12
C CYS A 318 -19.63 13.05 4.49
N GLY A 319 -18.35 12.97 4.88
CA GLY A 319 -17.92 12.33 6.12
C GLY A 319 -18.34 13.09 7.38
N SER A 320 -18.31 14.42 7.35
CA SER A 320 -18.71 15.24 8.50
C SER A 320 -20.19 15.08 8.89
N CYS A 321 -21.03 14.71 7.92
CA CYS A 321 -22.44 14.39 8.16
C CYS A 321 -22.65 12.89 8.43
N HIS A 322 -22.10 12.00 7.59
CA HIS A 322 -22.39 10.57 7.60
C HIS A 322 -21.51 9.71 8.52
N GLY A 323 -20.40 10.25 9.02
CA GLY A 323 -19.32 9.44 9.60
C GLY A 323 -18.25 9.10 8.56
N VAL A 324 -17.11 8.59 9.02
CA VAL A 324 -15.96 8.24 8.15
C VAL A 324 -15.73 6.74 8.13
N HIS A 325 -15.56 6.14 9.31
CA HIS A 325 -15.44 4.70 9.47
C HIS A 325 -16.76 4.09 9.96
N ASP A 326 -17.57 4.84 10.71
CA ASP A 326 -18.85 4.45 11.30
C ASP A 326 -20.06 4.85 10.45
N ILE A 327 -19.99 4.63 9.12
CA ILE A 327 -21.07 5.04 8.21
C ILE A 327 -22.27 4.13 8.38
N LEU A 328 -23.33 4.64 9.02
CA LEU A 328 -24.56 3.92 9.33
C LEU A 328 -25.75 4.41 8.47
N PRO A 329 -26.74 3.54 8.18
CA PRO A 329 -27.91 3.96 7.41
C PRO A 329 -28.73 4.99 8.21
N SER A 330 -29.45 5.89 7.51
CA SER A 330 -30.22 6.97 8.16
C SER A 330 -31.34 6.47 9.08
N SER A 331 -31.76 5.22 8.94
CA SER A 331 -32.75 4.57 9.80
C SER A 331 -32.15 4.07 11.12
N ASP A 332 -30.83 3.87 11.21
CA ASP A 332 -30.18 3.40 12.43
C ASP A 332 -30.19 4.54 13.47
N PRO A 333 -30.69 4.31 14.70
CA PRO A 333 -30.70 5.32 15.77
C PRO A 333 -29.31 5.85 16.17
N ARG A 334 -28.24 5.10 15.90
CA ARG A 334 -26.85 5.50 16.15
C ARG A 334 -26.28 6.38 15.05
N SER A 335 -26.90 6.39 13.87
CA SER A 335 -26.43 7.18 12.72
C SER A 335 -26.48 8.67 13.01
N SER A 336 -25.41 9.39 12.71
CA SER A 336 -25.35 10.86 12.80
C SER A 336 -26.39 11.56 11.92
N ILE A 337 -26.83 10.90 10.85
CA ILE A 337 -27.87 11.43 9.95
C ILE A 337 -29.27 10.88 10.25
N ASN A 338 -29.46 10.17 11.36
CA ASN A 338 -30.79 9.80 11.82
C ASN A 338 -31.60 11.07 12.14
N PRO A 339 -32.90 11.15 11.78
CA PRO A 339 -33.73 12.32 12.06
C PRO A 339 -33.68 12.81 13.52
N ALA A 340 -33.55 11.89 14.49
CA ALA A 340 -33.42 12.23 15.91
C ALA A 340 -32.06 12.87 16.27
N ASN A 341 -31.02 12.61 15.48
CA ASN A 341 -29.65 13.07 15.71
C ASN A 341 -29.26 14.31 14.89
N LEU A 342 -30.04 14.67 13.85
CA LEU A 342 -29.69 15.75 12.92
C LEU A 342 -29.42 17.08 13.62
N THR A 343 -30.22 17.46 14.62
CA THR A 343 -30.00 18.70 15.39
C THR A 343 -28.62 18.74 16.03
N ARG A 344 -28.17 17.62 16.59
CA ARG A 344 -26.82 17.50 17.19
C ARG A 344 -25.73 17.53 16.10
N THR A 345 -25.97 16.86 14.98
CA THR A 345 -25.01 16.81 13.86
C THR A 345 -24.81 18.18 13.22
N CYS A 346 -25.90 18.89 12.90
CA CYS A 346 -25.86 20.27 12.43
C CYS A 346 -25.27 21.20 13.49
N GLY A 347 -25.58 20.95 14.77
CA GLY A 347 -25.11 21.71 15.92
C GLY A 347 -23.59 21.80 16.06
N LYS A 348 -22.84 20.84 15.49
CA LYS A 348 -21.36 20.88 15.46
C LYS A 348 -20.81 22.13 14.78
N CYS A 349 -21.54 22.68 13.80
CA CYS A 349 -21.13 23.89 13.07
C CYS A 349 -22.16 25.02 13.18
N HIS A 350 -23.40 24.73 13.54
CA HIS A 350 -24.49 25.69 13.71
C HIS A 350 -24.96 25.71 15.17
N PRO A 351 -24.38 26.55 16.04
CA PRO A 351 -24.65 26.53 17.49
C PRO A 351 -26.11 26.70 17.88
N ASN A 352 -26.90 27.39 17.04
CA ASN A 352 -28.33 27.64 17.25
C ASN A 352 -29.24 26.72 16.40
N ALA A 353 -28.72 25.57 15.96
CA ALA A 353 -29.51 24.60 15.20
C ALA A 353 -30.67 24.09 16.06
N THR A 354 -31.89 24.38 15.62
CA THR A 354 -33.12 23.86 16.24
C THR A 354 -33.62 22.62 15.49
N ALA A 355 -34.59 21.92 16.07
CA ALA A 355 -35.28 20.83 15.37
C ALA A 355 -35.92 21.30 14.05
N ASN A 356 -36.44 22.54 14.01
CA ASN A 356 -37.02 23.10 12.79
C ASN A 356 -35.97 23.44 11.73
N PHE A 357 -34.79 23.94 12.15
CA PHE A 357 -33.66 24.14 11.25
C PHE A 357 -33.23 22.82 10.58
N SER A 358 -33.19 21.75 11.36
CA SER A 358 -32.68 20.44 10.92
C SER A 358 -33.68 19.62 10.11
N LYS A 359 -34.92 20.10 9.93
CA LYS A 359 -35.93 19.48 9.05
C LYS A 359 -35.63 19.68 7.57
N GLY A 360 -34.77 20.63 7.22
CA GLY A 360 -34.38 20.87 5.83
C GLY A 360 -33.70 19.64 5.22
N LYS A 361 -34.17 19.21 4.04
CA LYS A 361 -33.52 18.11 3.32
C LYS A 361 -32.23 18.60 2.66
N VAL A 362 -31.11 17.96 2.99
CA VAL A 362 -29.79 18.29 2.41
C VAL A 362 -29.64 17.72 0.99
N HIS A 363 -30.19 16.53 0.73
CA HIS A 363 -30.22 15.91 -0.59
C HIS A 363 -31.63 16.03 -1.20
N LEU A 364 -31.88 17.09 -1.97
CA LEU A 364 -33.11 17.21 -2.77
C LEU A 364 -32.99 16.35 -4.02
N VAL A 365 -33.76 15.28 -4.09
CA VAL A 365 -33.81 14.32 -5.20
C VAL A 365 -34.92 14.78 -6.16
N GLU A 366 -34.63 14.87 -7.47
CA GLU A 366 -35.60 15.25 -8.51
C GLU A 366 -36.79 14.28 -8.48
N GLY A 367 -38.00 14.81 -8.26
CA GLY A 367 -39.24 14.04 -8.12
C GLY A 367 -39.90 14.14 -6.74
N GLU A 368 -39.19 14.63 -5.72
CA GLU A 368 -39.81 15.05 -4.46
C GLU A 368 -40.23 16.52 -4.55
N LYS A 369 -41.49 16.82 -4.23
CA LYS A 369 -42.07 18.16 -4.41
C LYS A 369 -41.28 19.21 -3.61
N GLU A 370 -40.57 20.11 -4.30
CA GLU A 370 -40.30 21.44 -3.76
C GLU A 370 -41.63 22.00 -3.22
N THR A 371 -41.62 22.58 -2.02
CA THR A 371 -42.81 23.26 -1.51
C THR A 371 -43.21 24.34 -2.51
N GLU A 372 -44.49 24.44 -2.83
CA GLU A 372 -44.99 25.34 -3.89
C GLU A 372 -44.49 26.79 -3.69
N ILE A 373 -44.31 27.22 -2.44
CA ILE A 373 -43.78 28.53 -2.10
C ILE A 373 -42.35 28.77 -2.60
N VAL A 374 -41.48 27.76 -2.57
CA VAL A 374 -40.09 27.88 -3.04
C VAL A 374 -40.04 28.01 -4.55
N LYS A 375 -40.94 27.32 -5.28
CA LYS A 375 -41.09 27.46 -6.74
C LYS A 375 -41.50 28.88 -7.13
N TYR A 376 -42.48 29.46 -6.43
CA TYR A 376 -42.90 30.84 -6.66
C TYR A 376 -41.75 31.82 -6.40
N ILE A 377 -41.05 31.68 -5.27
CA ILE A 377 -39.91 32.55 -4.93
C ILE A 377 -38.84 32.45 -6.03
N ARG A 378 -38.43 31.23 -6.42
CA ARG A 378 -37.45 31.03 -7.49
C ARG A 378 -37.88 31.68 -8.80
N SER A 379 -39.14 31.51 -9.19
CA SER A 379 -39.66 32.06 -10.45
C SER A 379 -39.67 33.59 -10.44
N ILE A 380 -40.05 34.20 -9.31
CA ILE A 380 -40.00 35.66 -9.12
C ILE A 380 -38.56 36.16 -9.23
N TYR A 381 -37.61 35.50 -8.55
CA TYR A 381 -36.20 35.89 -8.60
C TYR A 381 -35.61 35.76 -10.01
N ILE A 382 -35.91 34.68 -10.73
CA ILE A 382 -35.46 34.50 -12.12
C ILE A 382 -36.06 35.61 -13.01
N GLY A 383 -37.35 35.89 -12.88
CA GLY A 383 -38.00 36.99 -13.59
C GLY A 383 -37.35 38.34 -13.29
N LEU A 384 -37.08 38.63 -12.03
CA LEU A 384 -36.40 39.85 -11.60
C LEU A 384 -34.99 39.96 -12.20
N ILE A 385 -34.21 38.88 -12.17
CA ILE A 385 -32.86 38.85 -12.75
C ILE A 385 -32.91 39.13 -14.26
N ILE A 386 -33.84 38.50 -14.98
CA ILE A 386 -34.01 38.71 -16.43
C ILE A 386 -34.39 40.17 -16.70
N VAL A 387 -35.33 40.73 -15.93
CA VAL A 387 -35.77 42.12 -16.10
C VAL A 387 -34.64 43.10 -15.80
N VAL A 388 -33.93 42.94 -14.68
CA VAL A 388 -32.88 43.87 -14.26
C VAL A 388 -31.67 43.81 -15.21
N ILE A 389 -31.17 42.59 -15.50
CA ILE A 389 -30.02 42.43 -16.41
C ILE A 389 -30.42 42.81 -17.84
N GLY A 390 -31.60 42.40 -18.29
CA GLY A 390 -32.11 42.72 -19.63
C GLY A 390 -32.31 44.23 -19.82
N PHE A 391 -32.92 44.90 -18.84
CA PHE A 391 -33.07 46.35 -18.85
C PHE A 391 -31.71 47.06 -18.85
N MET A 392 -30.77 46.64 -18.00
CA MET A 392 -29.45 47.26 -17.94
C MET A 392 -28.67 47.06 -19.25
N PHE A 393 -28.76 45.88 -19.86
CA PHE A 393 -28.17 45.61 -21.17
C PHE A 393 -28.79 46.51 -22.26
N PHE A 394 -30.12 46.61 -22.30
CA PHE A 394 -30.83 47.44 -23.26
C PHE A 394 -30.52 48.94 -23.09
N HIS A 395 -30.50 49.42 -21.85
CA HIS A 395 -30.12 50.79 -21.51
C HIS A 395 -28.70 51.11 -21.98
N ASN A 396 -27.73 50.26 -21.65
CA ASN A 396 -26.33 50.42 -22.07
C ASN A 396 -26.18 50.35 -23.60
N LEU A 397 -26.95 49.50 -24.27
CA LEU A 397 -26.95 49.40 -25.73
C LEU A 397 -27.47 50.68 -26.39
N ILE A 398 -28.57 51.25 -25.88
CA ILE A 398 -29.11 52.52 -26.37
C ILE A 398 -28.11 53.65 -26.15
N ASP A 399 -27.54 53.77 -24.95
CA ASP A 399 -26.56 54.81 -24.62
C ASP A 399 -25.30 54.69 -25.49
N PHE A 400 -24.81 53.47 -25.72
CA PHE A 400 -23.71 53.20 -26.64
C PHE A 400 -24.02 53.64 -28.07
N ILE A 401 -25.19 53.27 -28.61
CA ILE A 401 -25.61 53.67 -29.96
C ILE A 401 -25.74 55.20 -30.06
N ALA A 402 -26.31 55.85 -29.04
CA ALA A 402 -26.45 57.30 -29.00
C ALA A 402 -25.08 58.01 -29.02
N LYS A 403 -24.13 57.57 -28.19
CA LYS A 403 -22.76 58.11 -28.15
C LYS A 403 -22.01 57.90 -29.46
N VAL A 404 -22.16 56.73 -30.11
CA VAL A 404 -21.55 56.47 -31.43
C VAL A 404 -22.12 57.42 -32.50
N LYS A 405 -23.43 57.65 -32.52
CA LYS A 405 -24.06 58.60 -33.44
C LYS A 405 -23.59 60.04 -33.18
N GLN A 406 -23.54 60.46 -31.92
CA GLN A 406 -23.08 61.80 -31.55
C GLN A 406 -21.62 62.02 -31.94
N THR A 407 -20.73 61.07 -31.63
CA THR A 407 -19.31 61.13 -32.04
C THR A 407 -19.16 61.21 -33.56
N ARG A 408 -20.01 60.51 -34.33
CA ARG A 408 -20.00 60.57 -35.79
C ARG A 408 -20.46 61.93 -36.32
N ILE A 409 -21.46 62.54 -35.69
CA ILE A 409 -21.95 63.89 -36.02
C ILE A 409 -20.87 64.93 -35.67
N GLU A 410 -20.27 64.87 -34.49
CA GLU A 410 -19.18 65.75 -34.07
C GLU A 410 -17.97 65.65 -35.01
N ARG A 411 -17.58 64.43 -35.42
CA ARG A 411 -16.52 64.23 -36.43
C ARG A 411 -16.87 64.77 -37.82
N TYR A 412 -18.14 64.72 -38.22
CA TYR A 412 -18.60 65.31 -39.49
C TYR A 412 -18.57 66.84 -39.44
N HIS A 413 -18.90 67.44 -38.30
CA HIS A 413 -18.83 68.89 -38.12
C HIS A 413 -17.39 69.40 -37.92
N ALA A 414 -16.48 68.59 -37.37
CA ALA A 414 -15.07 68.93 -37.24
C ALA A 414 -14.25 68.75 -38.53
N SER A 415 -14.79 68.05 -39.54
CA SER A 415 -14.14 67.85 -40.85
C SER A 415 -14.68 68.75 -41.97
N LYS A 416 -15.67 69.58 -41.66
CA LYS A 416 -16.12 70.74 -42.45
C LYS A 416 -15.49 72.00 -41.88
#